data_AF-A0A250F773-F1
#
_entry.id   AF-A0A250F773-F1
#
_cell.length_a   1.000
_cell.length_b   1.000
_cell.length_c   1.000
_cell.angle_alpha   90.00
_cell.angle_beta   90.00
_cell.angle_gamma   90.00
#
_symmetry.space_group_name_H-M   'P 1'
#
loop_
_entity.id
_entity.type
_entity.pdbx_description
1 polymer ?
#
loop_
_entity_poly.entity_id
_entity_poly.type
_entity_poly.pdbx_seq_one_letter_code
_entity_poly.pdbx_strand_id
1 'polypeptide(L)'
;MILLLPILILVGLCCYGLMKQQVPLAQSLTILCYIFLFFLFLIGVAIDVHPYDKAIDPIDNGYEFIAKQYSLIYLVFFLLYHIALVLLWFRKSALPPLILALGLCVLYIGLFFNGVLILQLLGSQEGAGILACFPAFSLLLGLSIIIRTLYDLPKNLSFSTSKYQWLNKINEKLSTKSALFCSSVIAILPVFVLITLILMLFGEDYDAVSKALTETTTWGFSQHDHPPHLPHQGHYLCTVAACGSPQLVKPLRWGIRGKQRIIVNRQLQIANAFEELIADLSPTLHRFIRKNYDRYGYNLSKKIKTRWASNLTYILMKPLEWGFLLCLYTFCLRPEEKIRRQYLEVRG
;
A
#
# COMPACT_ATOMS: atom_id res chain seq x y z
N MET A 1 -9.83 -9.80 -5.36
CA MET A 1 -10.97 -10.10 -6.25
C MET A 1 -12.16 -9.17 -6.04
N ILE A 2 -12.54 -8.83 -4.80
CA ILE A 2 -13.70 -7.97 -4.49
C ILE A 2 -13.55 -6.51 -4.97
N LEU A 3 -12.32 -5.98 -5.08
CA LEU A 3 -12.04 -4.62 -5.57
C LEU A 3 -11.99 -4.49 -7.12
N LEU A 4 -11.89 -5.59 -7.87
CA LEU A 4 -11.71 -5.52 -9.34
C LEU A 4 -13.03 -5.19 -10.07
N LEU A 5 -14.15 -5.65 -9.51
CA LEU A 5 -15.49 -5.47 -10.06
C LEU A 5 -15.94 -3.99 -10.10
N PRO A 6 -15.83 -3.20 -9.01
CA PRO A 6 -16.18 -1.78 -9.06
C PRO A 6 -15.27 -0.96 -9.99
N ILE A 7 -14.01 -1.35 -10.14
CA ILE A 7 -13.07 -0.73 -11.11
C ILE A 7 -13.55 -0.96 -12.53
N LEU A 8 -13.87 -2.20 -12.89
CA LEU A 8 -14.40 -2.55 -14.21
C LEU A 8 -15.73 -1.86 -14.51
N ILE A 9 -16.60 -1.69 -13.49
CA ILE A 9 -17.88 -0.99 -13.63
C ILE A 9 -17.66 0.51 -13.85
N LEU A 10 -16.79 1.16 -13.06
CA LEU A 10 -16.51 2.59 -13.23
C LEU A 10 -15.83 2.88 -14.56
N VAL A 11 -14.87 2.02 -14.94
CA VAL A 11 -14.23 2.04 -16.26
C VAL A 11 -15.27 1.87 -17.37
N GLY A 12 -16.20 0.91 -17.24
CA GLY A 12 -17.29 0.69 -18.19
C GLY A 12 -18.23 1.90 -18.33
N LEU A 13 -18.56 2.56 -17.21
CA LEU A 13 -19.38 3.78 -17.20
C LEU A 13 -18.65 4.98 -17.82
N CYS A 14 -17.36 5.13 -17.56
CA CYS A 14 -16.51 6.13 -18.23
C CYS A 14 -16.40 5.87 -19.73
N CYS A 15 -16.18 4.62 -20.15
CA CYS A 15 -16.17 4.23 -21.57
C CYS A 15 -17.51 4.54 -22.25
N TYR A 16 -18.64 4.23 -21.60
CA TYR A 16 -19.97 4.56 -22.11
C TYR A 16 -20.18 6.08 -22.26
N GLY A 17 -19.76 6.87 -21.28
CA GLY A 17 -19.81 8.34 -21.33
C GLY A 17 -18.94 8.94 -22.44
N LEU A 18 -17.74 8.39 -22.65
CA LEU A 18 -16.79 8.84 -23.68
C LEU A 18 -17.27 8.47 -25.10
N MET A 19 -17.83 7.28 -25.28
CA MET A 19 -18.42 6.87 -26.56
C MET A 19 -19.63 7.74 -26.94
N LYS A 20 -20.40 8.22 -25.96
CA LYS A 20 -21.54 9.12 -26.19
C LYS A 20 -21.12 10.53 -26.64
N GLN A 21 -19.89 10.97 -26.34
CA GLN A 21 -19.40 12.32 -26.66
C GLN A 21 -18.54 12.41 -27.94
N GLN A 22 -18.42 11.32 -28.74
CA GLN A 22 -17.59 11.29 -29.97
C GLN A 22 -16.14 11.74 -29.74
N VAL A 23 -15.56 11.43 -28.59
CA VAL A 23 -14.17 11.77 -28.25
C VAL A 23 -13.21 10.92 -29.11
N PRO A 24 -12.09 11.48 -29.63
CA PRO A 24 -11.11 10.71 -30.40
C PRO A 24 -10.61 9.47 -29.66
N LEU A 25 -10.43 8.36 -30.38
CA LEU A 25 -10.05 7.06 -29.80
C LEU A 25 -8.75 7.12 -28.98
N ALA A 26 -7.76 7.90 -29.43
CA ALA A 26 -6.51 8.08 -28.67
C ALA A 26 -6.73 8.76 -27.30
N GLN A 27 -7.65 9.73 -27.23
CA GLN A 27 -7.97 10.42 -25.98
C GLN A 27 -8.74 9.51 -25.03
N SER A 28 -9.68 8.70 -25.54
CA SER A 28 -10.41 7.74 -24.70
C SER A 28 -9.49 6.65 -24.15
N LEU A 29 -8.55 6.13 -24.94
CA LEU A 29 -7.52 5.20 -24.45
C LEU A 29 -6.62 5.82 -23.38
N THR A 30 -6.23 7.08 -23.55
CA THR A 30 -5.40 7.80 -22.57
C THR A 30 -6.14 7.93 -21.23
N ILE A 31 -7.40 8.34 -21.26
CA ILE A 31 -8.24 8.47 -20.06
C ILE A 31 -8.45 7.10 -19.39
N LEU A 32 -8.72 6.07 -20.18
CA LEU A 32 -8.91 4.71 -19.68
C LEU A 32 -7.64 4.18 -18.98
N CYS A 33 -6.48 4.35 -19.61
CA CYS A 33 -5.19 3.97 -19.06
C CYS A 33 -4.91 4.74 -17.75
N TYR A 34 -5.18 6.05 -17.74
CA TYR A 34 -5.03 6.89 -16.55
C TYR A 34 -5.87 6.39 -15.38
N ILE A 35 -7.16 6.12 -15.61
CA ILE A 35 -8.08 5.62 -14.57
C ILE A 35 -7.61 4.26 -14.07
N PHE A 36 -7.23 3.35 -14.97
CA PHE A 36 -6.73 2.02 -14.60
C PHE A 36 -5.48 2.11 -13.71
N LEU A 37 -4.49 2.91 -14.10
CA LEU A 37 -3.27 3.11 -13.33
C LEU A 37 -3.54 3.80 -11.98
N PHE A 38 -4.45 4.78 -11.96
CA PHE A 38 -4.87 5.44 -10.72
C PHE A 38 -5.48 4.45 -9.73
N PHE A 39 -6.35 3.55 -10.19
CA PHE A 39 -6.92 2.52 -9.34
C PHE A 39 -5.88 1.51 -8.85
N LEU A 40 -4.97 1.10 -9.71
CA LEU A 40 -3.87 0.23 -9.32
C LEU A 40 -2.98 0.90 -8.25
N PHE A 41 -2.73 2.20 -8.40
CA PHE A 41 -2.03 3.00 -7.39
C PHE A 41 -2.81 3.05 -6.07
N LEU A 42 -4.12 3.33 -6.09
CA LEU A 42 -4.94 3.32 -4.87
C LEU A 42 -4.96 1.97 -4.16
N ILE A 43 -4.93 0.87 -4.91
CA ILE A 43 -4.80 -0.47 -4.34
C ILE A 43 -3.44 -0.60 -3.62
N GLY A 44 -2.36 -0.12 -4.24
CA GLY A 44 -1.03 -0.07 -3.62
C GLY A 44 -1.04 0.72 -2.31
N VAL A 45 -1.54 1.95 -2.33
CA VAL A 45 -1.64 2.80 -1.13
C VAL A 45 -2.50 2.15 -0.03
N ALA A 46 -3.55 1.42 -0.40
CA ALA A 46 -4.41 0.73 0.56
C ALA A 46 -3.76 -0.55 1.14
N ILE A 47 -2.70 -1.05 0.50
CA ILE A 47 -1.96 -2.24 0.90
C ILE A 47 -0.93 -1.86 1.96
N ASP A 48 -0.28 -0.69 1.92
CA ASP A 48 0.72 -0.27 2.91
C ASP A 48 0.05 0.07 4.27
N VAL A 49 0.40 -0.63 5.36
CA VAL A 49 -0.37 -0.54 6.62
C VAL A 49 0.45 -0.07 7.82
N HIS A 50 1.78 -0.08 7.75
CA HIS A 50 2.60 -0.01 8.96
C HIS A 50 3.58 1.17 9.00
N PRO A 51 3.58 1.96 10.09
CA PRO A 51 4.60 2.97 10.34
C PRO A 51 5.96 2.34 10.62
N TYR A 52 7.03 3.12 10.43
CA TYR A 52 8.42 2.64 10.54
C TYR A 52 8.79 2.11 11.94
N ASP A 53 8.10 2.55 12.99
CA ASP A 53 8.38 2.23 14.40
C ASP A 53 7.83 0.86 14.84
N LYS A 54 7.07 0.18 13.97
CA LYS A 54 6.45 -1.12 14.28
C LYS A 54 7.17 -2.27 13.58
N ALA A 55 7.50 -3.30 14.36
CA ALA A 55 8.00 -4.55 13.78
C ALA A 55 6.88 -5.26 13.03
N ILE A 56 7.09 -5.49 11.73
CA ILE A 56 6.16 -6.20 10.84
C ILE A 56 6.63 -7.63 10.57
N ASP A 57 5.71 -8.55 10.29
CA ASP A 57 6.06 -9.88 9.75
C ASP A 57 6.58 -9.71 8.30
N PRO A 58 7.60 -10.46 7.85
CA PRO A 58 8.07 -10.44 6.45
C PRO A 58 7.01 -10.69 5.36
N ILE A 59 5.79 -11.12 5.74
CA ILE A 59 4.65 -11.35 4.85
C ILE A 59 3.58 -10.24 4.97
N ASP A 60 3.72 -9.33 5.94
CA ASP A 60 2.89 -8.13 5.99
C ASP A 60 3.22 -7.21 4.81
N ASN A 61 2.30 -6.31 4.50
CA ASN A 61 2.30 -5.50 3.29
C ASN A 61 3.35 -4.36 3.28
N GLY A 62 4.49 -4.54 3.96
CA GLY A 62 5.56 -3.56 4.05
C GLY A 62 5.23 -2.34 4.89
N TYR A 63 6.10 -1.34 4.80
CA TYR A 63 5.99 -0.06 5.49
C TYR A 63 5.37 1.01 4.61
N GLU A 64 4.78 2.04 5.21
CA GLU A 64 4.21 3.17 4.48
C GLU A 64 5.29 3.98 3.71
N PHE A 65 5.05 4.23 2.41
CA PHE A 65 5.95 5.05 1.58
C PHE A 65 5.82 6.56 1.84
N ILE A 66 4.72 6.97 2.45
CA ILE A 66 4.52 8.30 3.02
C ILE A 66 4.06 8.12 4.46
N ALA A 67 4.74 8.81 5.38
CA ALA A 67 4.39 8.81 6.78
C ALA A 67 2.96 9.32 6.98
N LYS A 68 2.07 8.49 7.54
CA LYS A 68 0.64 8.81 7.61
C LYS A 68 0.35 10.07 8.40
N GLN A 69 1.17 10.34 9.42
CA GLN A 69 1.07 11.53 10.28
C GLN A 69 1.21 12.84 9.48
N TYR A 70 1.99 12.85 8.41
CA TYR A 70 2.27 14.04 7.58
C TYR A 70 1.72 13.90 6.16
N SER A 71 0.81 12.94 5.93
CA SER A 71 0.31 12.60 4.59
C SER A 71 -0.66 13.62 4.00
N LEU A 72 -1.24 14.50 4.83
CA LEU A 72 -2.28 15.45 4.42
C LEU A 72 -1.75 16.43 3.36
N ILE A 73 -0.51 16.91 3.50
CA ILE A 73 0.09 17.85 2.55
C ILE A 73 0.22 17.23 1.16
N TYR A 74 0.67 15.96 1.09
CA TYR A 74 0.74 15.22 -0.16
C TYR A 74 -0.65 14.98 -0.73
N LEU A 75 -1.64 14.63 0.09
CA LEU A 75 -3.02 14.44 -0.34
C LEU A 75 -3.61 15.73 -0.94
N VAL A 76 -3.37 16.89 -0.31
CA VAL A 76 -3.88 18.18 -0.80
C VAL A 76 -3.24 18.57 -2.12
N PHE A 77 -1.91 18.50 -2.23
CA PHE A 77 -1.23 18.79 -3.50
C PHE A 77 -1.60 17.77 -4.60
N PHE A 78 -1.81 16.51 -4.23
CA PHE A 78 -2.32 15.48 -5.13
C PHE A 78 -3.69 15.88 -5.68
N LEU A 79 -4.67 16.18 -4.82
CA LEU A 79 -6.01 16.57 -5.25
C LEU A 79 -6.01 17.85 -6.10
N LEU A 80 -5.28 18.88 -5.66
CA LEU A 80 -5.17 20.14 -6.40
C LEU A 80 -4.58 19.95 -7.79
N TYR A 81 -3.55 19.11 -7.91
CA TYR A 81 -2.95 18.77 -9.20
C TYR A 81 -3.95 18.07 -10.14
N HIS A 82 -4.73 17.09 -9.64
CA HIS A 82 -5.72 16.41 -10.47
C HIS A 82 -6.87 17.33 -10.88
N ILE A 83 -7.29 18.24 -9.99
CA ILE A 83 -8.28 19.28 -10.31
C ILE A 83 -7.74 20.20 -11.41
N ALA A 84 -6.50 20.68 -11.30
CA ALA A 84 -5.86 21.52 -12.31
C ALA A 84 -5.71 20.78 -13.66
N LEU A 85 -5.32 19.51 -13.62
CA LEU A 85 -5.20 18.64 -14.79
C LEU A 85 -6.52 18.49 -15.54
N VAL A 86 -7.62 18.17 -14.82
CA VAL A 86 -8.96 18.06 -15.41
C VAL A 86 -9.46 19.41 -15.93
N LEU A 87 -9.27 20.48 -15.16
CA LEU A 87 -9.66 21.85 -15.54
C LEU A 87 -9.00 22.26 -16.86
N LEU A 88 -7.69 22.05 -16.99
CA LEU A 88 -6.91 22.40 -18.17
C LEU A 88 -7.19 21.47 -19.36
N TRP A 89 -7.51 20.20 -19.11
CA TRP A 89 -7.88 19.24 -20.15
C TRP A 89 -9.21 19.62 -20.84
N PHE A 90 -10.24 19.98 -20.08
CA PHE A 90 -11.59 20.19 -20.63
C PHE A 90 -11.95 21.64 -20.95
N ARG A 91 -11.34 22.64 -20.28
CA ARG A 91 -11.87 24.02 -20.29
C ARG A 91 -10.91 25.10 -20.80
N LYS A 92 -9.75 24.74 -21.38
CA LYS A 92 -8.68 25.69 -21.79
C LYS A 92 -9.16 26.99 -22.46
N SER A 93 -10.05 26.90 -23.45
CA SER A 93 -10.46 28.04 -24.29
C SER A 93 -11.49 28.99 -23.65
N ALA A 94 -12.11 28.58 -22.54
CA ALA A 94 -13.17 29.33 -21.86
C ALA A 94 -12.73 29.90 -20.51
N LEU A 95 -11.48 29.68 -20.11
CA LEU A 95 -10.96 30.10 -18.81
C LEU A 95 -10.36 31.51 -18.89
N PRO A 96 -10.68 32.39 -17.92
CA PRO A 96 -9.99 33.65 -17.75
C PRO A 96 -8.47 33.45 -17.54
N PRO A 97 -7.61 34.37 -18.02
CA PRO A 97 -6.16 34.28 -17.90
C PRO A 97 -5.67 34.02 -16.46
N LEU A 98 -6.30 34.62 -15.45
CA LEU A 98 -5.96 34.38 -14.05
C LEU A 98 -6.17 32.92 -13.62
N ILE A 99 -7.32 32.33 -13.97
CA ILE A 99 -7.62 30.93 -13.62
C ILE A 99 -6.68 29.99 -14.36
N LEU A 100 -6.36 30.32 -15.62
CA LEU A 100 -5.40 29.58 -16.43
C LEU A 100 -3.99 29.63 -15.83
N ALA A 101 -3.53 30.81 -15.38
CA ALA A 101 -2.24 30.98 -14.72
C ALA A 101 -2.15 30.21 -13.39
N LEU A 102 -3.21 30.28 -12.56
CA LEU A 102 -3.29 29.52 -11.31
C LEU A 102 -3.33 28.01 -11.56
N GLY A 103 -4.09 27.56 -12.56
CA GLY A 103 -4.12 26.15 -12.97
C GLY A 103 -2.75 25.65 -13.41
N LEU A 104 -2.02 26.43 -14.22
CA LEU A 104 -0.64 26.10 -14.61
C LEU A 104 0.31 26.07 -13.42
N CYS A 105 0.21 27.05 -12.50
CA CYS A 105 1.00 27.10 -11.27
C CYS A 105 0.82 25.84 -10.42
N VAL A 106 -0.43 25.46 -10.15
CA VAL A 106 -0.76 24.24 -9.39
C VAL A 106 -0.28 22.99 -10.13
N LEU A 107 -0.39 22.97 -11.46
CA LEU A 107 0.11 21.87 -12.28
C LEU A 107 1.63 21.72 -12.16
N TYR A 108 2.41 22.82 -12.17
CA TYR A 108 3.86 22.79 -11.97
C TYR A 108 4.26 22.26 -10.59
N ILE A 109 3.58 22.73 -9.53
CA ILE A 109 3.80 22.22 -8.18
C ILE A 109 3.51 20.71 -8.14
N GLY A 110 2.39 20.28 -8.72
CA GLY A 110 2.06 18.86 -8.77
C GLY A 110 3.02 18.01 -9.61
N LEU A 111 3.63 18.56 -10.67
CA LEU A 111 4.69 17.86 -11.40
C LEU A 111 5.92 17.61 -10.53
N PHE A 112 6.31 18.59 -9.72
CA PHE A 112 7.39 18.41 -8.73
C PHE A 112 7.04 17.29 -7.74
N PHE A 113 5.84 17.32 -7.15
CA PHE A 113 5.40 16.27 -6.22
C PHE A 113 5.32 14.88 -6.86
N ASN A 114 4.84 14.77 -8.11
CA ASN A 114 4.88 13.50 -8.85
C ASN A 114 6.32 13.02 -9.08
N GLY A 115 7.24 13.93 -9.42
CA GLY A 115 8.66 13.62 -9.57
C GLY A 115 9.27 13.07 -8.28
N VAL A 116 8.99 13.73 -7.15
CA VAL A 116 9.43 13.29 -5.82
C VAL A 116 8.83 11.93 -5.45
N LEU A 117 7.53 11.70 -5.71
CA LEU A 117 6.88 10.41 -5.50
C LEU A 117 7.51 9.29 -6.34
N ILE A 118 7.87 9.57 -7.60
CA ILE A 118 8.54 8.59 -8.46
C ILE A 118 9.89 8.20 -7.85
N LEU A 119 10.67 9.17 -7.38
CA LEU A 119 11.97 8.89 -6.74
C LEU A 119 11.79 8.09 -5.43
N GLN A 120 10.80 8.45 -4.60
CA GLN A 120 10.47 7.72 -3.38
C GLN A 120 10.14 6.25 -3.65
N LEU A 121 9.31 5.98 -4.66
CA LEU A 121 8.83 4.64 -5.00
C LEU A 121 9.88 3.80 -5.75
N LEU A 122 10.65 4.40 -6.66
CA LEU A 122 11.73 3.70 -7.38
C LEU A 122 12.92 3.39 -6.48
N GLY A 123 13.17 4.19 -5.45
CA GLY A 123 14.19 3.93 -4.44
C GLY A 123 13.82 2.85 -3.42
N SER A 124 12.66 2.20 -3.57
CA SER A 124 12.22 1.11 -2.69
C SER A 124 13.16 -0.09 -2.76
N GLN A 125 13.62 -0.54 -1.59
CA GLN A 125 14.43 -1.76 -1.46
C GLN A 125 13.59 -3.04 -1.65
N GLU A 126 12.27 -2.94 -1.47
CA GLU A 126 11.32 -4.07 -1.52
C GLU A 126 10.66 -4.26 -2.91
N GLY A 127 10.99 -3.40 -3.89
CA GLY A 127 10.57 -3.60 -5.29
C GLY A 127 9.16 -3.07 -5.62
N ALA A 128 8.84 -1.85 -5.18
CA ALA A 128 7.56 -1.18 -5.45
C ALA A 128 7.47 -0.44 -6.80
N GLY A 129 8.33 -0.75 -7.77
CA GLY A 129 8.44 0.00 -9.04
C GLY A 129 7.14 0.06 -9.86
N ILE A 130 6.24 -0.91 -9.69
CA ILE A 130 4.92 -0.91 -10.34
C ILE A 130 4.05 0.27 -9.86
N LEU A 131 4.16 0.67 -8.58
CA LEU A 131 3.40 1.81 -8.05
C LEU A 131 3.86 3.13 -8.66
N ALA A 132 5.14 3.22 -9.07
CA ALA A 132 5.68 4.40 -9.74
C ALA A 132 5.10 4.61 -11.15
N CYS A 133 4.47 3.59 -11.76
CA CYS A 133 3.85 3.71 -13.08
C CYS A 133 2.77 4.79 -13.14
N PHE A 134 1.96 4.91 -12.08
CA PHE A 134 0.90 5.92 -12.04
C PHE A 134 1.44 7.37 -11.96
N PRO A 135 2.26 7.76 -10.96
CA PRO A 135 2.79 9.11 -10.91
C PRO A 135 3.68 9.43 -12.12
N ALA A 136 4.38 8.45 -12.70
CA ALA A 136 5.11 8.61 -13.96
C ALA A 136 4.18 8.93 -15.15
N PHE A 137 3.12 8.14 -15.33
CA PHE A 137 2.13 8.39 -16.38
C PHE A 137 1.41 9.73 -16.18
N SER A 138 1.09 10.08 -14.93
CA SER A 138 0.49 11.36 -14.60
C SER A 138 1.43 12.53 -14.90
N LEU A 139 2.71 12.41 -14.56
CA LEU A 139 3.74 13.41 -14.89
C LEU A 139 3.82 13.65 -16.40
N LEU A 140 3.87 12.57 -17.21
CA LEU A 140 3.88 12.67 -18.67
C LEU A 140 2.61 13.34 -19.21
N LEU A 141 1.45 13.05 -18.63
CA LEU A 141 0.19 13.65 -19.05
C LEU A 141 0.14 15.14 -18.68
N GLY A 142 0.62 15.52 -17.48
CA GLY A 142 0.76 16.92 -17.07
C GLY A 142 1.70 17.71 -17.97
N LEU A 143 2.87 17.16 -18.32
CA LEU A 143 3.79 17.75 -19.30
C LEU A 143 3.13 17.91 -20.67
N SER A 144 2.41 16.87 -21.13
CA SER A 144 1.70 16.90 -22.40
C SER A 144 0.64 18.02 -22.44
N ILE A 145 -0.09 18.24 -21.33
CA ILE A 145 -1.03 19.35 -21.19
C ILE A 145 -0.31 20.69 -21.26
N ILE A 146 0.85 20.85 -20.60
CA ILE A 146 1.62 22.11 -20.64
C ILE A 146 2.08 22.41 -22.06
N ILE A 147 2.66 21.42 -22.75
CA ILE A 147 3.15 21.56 -24.12
C ILE A 147 2.00 21.91 -25.06
N ARG A 148 0.88 21.19 -24.98
CA ARG A 148 -0.33 21.51 -25.73
C ARG A 148 -0.87 22.90 -25.37
N THR A 149 -0.83 23.28 -24.10
CA THR A 149 -1.23 24.63 -23.63
C THR A 149 -0.36 25.69 -24.29
N LEU A 150 0.94 25.46 -24.36
CA LEU A 150 1.89 26.32 -25.03
C LEU A 150 1.61 26.40 -26.53
N TYR A 151 1.27 25.32 -27.24
CA TYR A 151 1.02 25.40 -28.69
C TYR A 151 -0.31 26.06 -29.05
N ASP A 152 -1.45 25.62 -28.50
CA ASP A 152 -2.75 26.13 -29.00
C ASP A 152 -3.15 27.51 -28.44
N LEU A 153 -2.41 28.07 -27.47
CA LEU A 153 -2.74 29.40 -26.97
C LEU A 153 -2.34 30.50 -27.97
N PRO A 154 -3.27 31.41 -28.32
CA PRO A 154 -2.96 32.57 -29.14
C PRO A 154 -1.98 33.49 -28.40
N LYS A 155 -1.33 34.39 -29.15
CA LYS A 155 -0.37 35.35 -28.58
C LYS A 155 -1.00 36.22 -27.48
N ASN A 156 -2.25 36.62 -27.70
CA ASN A 156 -3.08 37.38 -26.76
C ASN A 156 -4.38 36.62 -26.49
N LEU A 157 -4.72 36.46 -25.21
CA LEU A 157 -5.94 35.84 -24.73
C LEU A 157 -7.07 36.88 -24.65
N SER A 158 -8.24 36.52 -25.17
CA SER A 158 -9.49 37.25 -24.91
C SER A 158 -10.16 36.70 -23.66
N PHE A 159 -10.81 37.58 -22.90
CA PHE A 159 -11.56 37.20 -21.70
C PHE A 159 -12.80 38.07 -21.53
N SER A 160 -13.85 37.52 -20.92
CA SER A 160 -15.04 38.30 -20.57
C SER A 160 -14.74 39.23 -19.40
N THR A 161 -15.32 40.44 -19.44
CA THR A 161 -15.19 41.41 -18.36
C THR A 161 -15.88 40.88 -17.10
N SER A 162 -15.11 40.80 -16.01
CA SER A 162 -15.62 40.51 -14.68
C SER A 162 -16.32 41.73 -14.09
N LYS A 163 -17.27 41.48 -13.18
CA LYS A 163 -17.92 42.51 -12.36
C LYS A 163 -16.92 43.36 -11.59
N TYR A 164 -15.78 42.77 -11.19
CA TYR A 164 -14.77 43.45 -10.38
C TYR A 164 -13.64 43.99 -11.26
N GLN A 165 -13.44 45.31 -11.25
CA GLN A 165 -12.42 45.99 -12.07
C GLN A 165 -10.98 45.52 -11.78
N TRP A 166 -10.66 45.21 -10.52
CA TRP A 166 -9.33 44.74 -10.16
C TRP A 166 -8.98 43.38 -10.79
N LEU A 167 -9.96 42.48 -10.94
CA LEU A 167 -9.78 41.21 -11.66
C LEU A 167 -9.53 41.43 -13.14
N ASN A 168 -10.18 42.42 -13.74
CA ASN A 168 -9.97 42.76 -15.16
C ASN A 168 -8.55 43.26 -15.40
N LYS A 169 -8.02 44.12 -14.52
CA LYS A 169 -6.62 44.57 -14.59
C LYS A 169 -5.62 43.42 -14.50
N ILE A 170 -5.87 42.45 -13.62
CA ILE A 170 -5.02 41.25 -13.49
C ILE A 170 -5.10 40.39 -14.76
N ASN A 171 -6.30 40.12 -15.26
CA ASN A 171 -6.48 39.35 -16.49
C ASN A 171 -5.86 40.04 -17.71
N GLU A 172 -5.93 41.37 -17.78
CA GLU A 172 -5.28 42.17 -18.83
C GLU A 172 -3.76 42.01 -18.77
N LYS A 173 -3.15 42.10 -17.58
CA LYS A 173 -1.71 41.88 -17.40
C LYS A 173 -1.28 40.46 -17.78
N LEU A 174 -2.15 39.47 -17.54
CA LEU A 174 -1.93 38.05 -17.87
C LEU A 174 -2.38 37.67 -19.29
N SER A 175 -2.91 38.62 -20.07
CA SER A 175 -3.49 38.34 -21.38
C SER A 175 -2.46 37.96 -22.43
N THR A 176 -1.18 38.30 -22.24
CA THR A 176 -0.13 37.85 -23.15
C THR A 176 0.36 36.48 -22.76
N LYS A 177 0.61 35.63 -23.76
CA LYS A 177 1.11 34.26 -23.56
C LYS A 177 2.36 34.21 -22.69
N SER A 178 3.35 35.08 -22.93
CA SER A 178 4.56 35.14 -22.13
C SER A 178 4.28 35.54 -20.68
N ALA A 179 3.46 36.56 -20.44
CA ALA A 179 3.11 36.97 -19.08
C ALA A 179 2.37 35.87 -18.33
N LEU A 180 1.49 35.13 -18.99
CA LEU A 180 0.78 33.98 -18.41
C LEU A 180 1.76 32.93 -17.87
N PHE A 181 2.66 32.43 -18.72
CA PHE A 181 3.63 31.39 -18.37
C PHE A 181 4.67 31.88 -17.35
N CYS A 182 5.18 33.11 -17.50
CA CYS A 182 6.12 33.67 -16.52
C CYS A 182 5.45 33.86 -15.16
N SER A 183 4.21 34.38 -15.13
CA SER A 183 3.50 34.61 -13.88
C SER A 183 3.11 33.31 -13.19
N SER A 184 2.75 32.26 -13.93
CA SER A 184 2.44 30.95 -13.34
C SER A 184 3.67 30.29 -12.71
N VAL A 185 4.88 30.50 -13.27
CA VAL A 185 6.14 30.04 -12.66
C VAL A 185 6.51 30.88 -11.44
N ILE A 186 6.43 32.21 -11.53
CA ILE A 186 6.71 33.10 -10.39
C ILE A 186 5.75 32.82 -9.22
N ALA A 187 4.50 32.46 -9.52
CA ALA A 187 3.48 32.15 -8.53
C ALA A 187 3.71 30.82 -7.79
N ILE A 188 4.61 29.94 -8.25
CA ILE A 188 4.88 28.63 -7.62
C ILE A 188 5.19 28.78 -6.13
N LEU A 189 6.19 29.60 -5.79
CA LEU A 189 6.63 29.79 -4.41
C LEU A 189 5.54 30.41 -3.52
N PRO A 190 4.89 31.55 -3.86
CA PRO A 190 3.87 32.13 -3.01
C PRO A 190 2.62 31.24 -2.88
N VAL A 191 2.20 30.54 -3.93
CA VAL A 191 1.06 29.62 -3.86
C VAL A 191 1.39 28.41 -3.01
N PHE A 192 2.59 27.84 -3.17
CA PHE A 192 3.06 26.75 -2.33
C PHE A 192 3.08 27.15 -0.85
N VAL A 193 3.73 28.28 -0.52
CA VAL A 193 3.79 28.81 0.85
C VAL A 193 2.41 29.11 1.41
N LEU A 194 1.50 29.69 0.61
CA LEU A 194 0.13 29.97 1.07
C LEU A 194 -0.60 28.67 1.45
N ILE A 195 -0.50 27.63 0.62
CA ILE A 195 -1.14 26.34 0.90
C ILE A 195 -0.52 25.70 2.14
N THR A 196 0.81 25.70 2.27
CA THR A 196 1.47 25.13 3.46
C THR A 196 1.10 25.91 4.72
N LEU A 197 1.04 27.25 4.68
CA LEU A 197 0.59 28.07 5.79
C LEU A 197 -0.85 27.71 6.23
N ILE A 198 -1.75 27.51 5.27
CA ILE A 198 -3.13 27.09 5.56
C ILE A 198 -3.13 25.71 6.24
N LEU A 199 -2.32 24.76 5.76
CA LEU A 199 -2.22 23.44 6.37
C LEU A 199 -1.63 23.50 7.79
N MET A 200 -0.66 24.37 8.04
CA MET A 200 -0.14 24.57 9.40
C MET A 200 -1.21 25.10 10.36
N LEU A 201 -2.15 25.92 9.89
CA LEU A 201 -3.30 26.35 10.71
C LEU A 201 -4.22 25.17 11.08
N PHE A 202 -4.23 24.09 10.29
CA PHE A 202 -4.91 22.83 10.59
C PHE A 202 -4.07 21.86 11.44
N GLY A 203 -2.87 22.27 11.86
CA GLY A 203 -2.00 21.50 12.77
C GLY A 203 -0.89 20.70 12.08
N GLU A 204 -0.62 20.94 10.80
CA GLU A 204 0.57 20.38 10.12
C GLU A 204 1.85 21.09 10.55
N ASP A 205 2.96 20.35 10.52
CA ASP A 205 4.29 20.90 10.79
C ASP A 205 4.82 21.72 9.59
N TYR A 206 5.71 22.69 9.86
CA TYR A 206 6.33 23.50 8.79
C TYR A 206 7.19 22.67 7.83
N ASP A 207 7.75 21.55 8.31
CA ASP A 207 8.58 20.61 7.59
C ASP A 207 7.84 19.32 7.21
N ALA A 208 6.50 19.32 7.26
CA ALA A 208 5.66 18.17 6.93
C ALA A 208 5.95 17.57 5.55
N VAL A 209 6.31 18.39 4.54
CA VAL A 209 6.71 17.88 3.21
C VAL A 209 7.93 16.95 3.30
N SER A 210 8.93 17.34 4.10
CA SER A 210 10.14 16.53 4.29
C SER A 210 9.81 15.31 5.14
N LYS A 211 9.20 15.52 6.30
CA LYS A 211 8.85 14.46 7.25
C LYS A 211 7.98 13.37 6.64
N ALA A 212 7.01 13.73 5.80
CA ALA A 212 6.19 12.77 5.07
C ALA A 212 7.01 11.73 4.29
N LEU A 213 8.18 12.10 3.77
CA LEU A 213 9.05 11.18 3.05
C LEU A 213 10.13 10.55 3.94
N THR A 214 10.68 11.32 4.88
CA THR A 214 11.84 10.91 5.68
C THR A 214 11.46 10.08 6.90
N GLU A 215 10.28 10.32 7.49
CA GLU A 215 9.68 9.55 8.61
C GLU A 215 9.14 8.19 8.13
N THR A 216 9.88 7.54 7.24
CA THR A 216 9.58 6.23 6.64
C THR A 216 10.83 5.36 6.66
N THR A 217 10.69 4.10 6.25
CA THR A 217 11.79 3.12 6.16
C THR A 217 11.69 2.32 4.86
N THR A 218 12.81 1.82 4.33
CA THR A 218 12.94 1.03 3.09
C THR A 218 12.61 1.73 1.76
N TRP A 219 12.31 3.04 1.75
CA TRP A 219 12.01 3.88 0.56
C TRP A 219 13.14 4.83 0.18
N GLY A 220 13.01 5.49 -0.98
CA GLY A 220 14.08 6.30 -1.58
C GLY A 220 14.62 7.46 -0.72
N PHE A 221 13.76 8.14 0.03
CA PHE A 221 14.14 9.24 0.94
C PHE A 221 14.03 8.88 2.43
N SER A 222 13.80 7.61 2.77
CA SER A 222 13.68 7.16 4.16
C SER A 222 14.92 7.48 4.99
N GLN A 223 14.72 7.91 6.24
CA GLN A 223 15.81 8.22 7.17
C GLN A 223 15.80 7.36 8.43
N HIS A 224 14.77 6.54 8.65
CA HIS A 224 14.69 5.68 9.81
C HIS A 224 14.94 4.22 9.47
N ASP A 225 15.67 3.57 10.36
CA ASP A 225 15.72 2.12 10.42
C ASP A 225 14.43 1.59 11.04
N HIS A 226 13.95 0.47 10.52
CA HIS A 226 12.84 -0.23 11.13
C HIS A 226 13.34 -1.25 12.15
N PRO A 227 12.55 -1.56 13.20
CA PRO A 227 12.88 -2.67 14.09
C PRO A 227 13.00 -3.97 13.28
N PRO A 228 13.81 -4.94 13.73
CA PRO A 228 13.97 -6.19 13.02
C PRO A 228 12.61 -6.85 12.82
N HIS A 229 12.38 -7.35 11.60
CA HIS A 229 11.13 -8.03 11.28
C HIS A 229 10.80 -9.08 12.33
N LEU A 230 9.51 -9.18 12.67
CA LEU A 230 9.06 -10.21 13.59
C LEU A 230 9.46 -11.56 12.99
N PRO A 231 10.13 -12.43 13.76
CA PRO A 231 10.59 -13.69 13.22
C PRO A 231 9.38 -14.54 12.79
N HIS A 232 9.25 -14.78 11.48
CA HIS A 232 8.18 -15.59 10.92
C HIS A 232 8.31 -17.04 11.41
N GLN A 233 7.62 -17.40 12.48
CA GLN A 233 7.69 -18.74 13.05
C GLN A 233 6.30 -19.21 13.49
N GLY A 234 5.66 -19.99 12.61
CA GLY A 234 4.46 -20.73 12.97
C GLY A 234 4.26 -21.93 12.07
N HIS A 235 4.53 -23.13 12.61
CA HIS A 235 3.82 -24.33 12.17
C HIS A 235 2.32 -24.02 12.28
N TYR A 236 1.51 -24.31 11.27
CA TYR A 236 0.09 -23.91 11.22
C TYR A 236 -0.71 -24.27 12.49
N LEU A 237 -0.30 -25.33 13.19
CA LEU A 237 -0.84 -25.75 14.49
C LEU A 237 -0.61 -24.72 15.61
N CYS A 238 0.52 -24.00 15.62
CA CYS A 238 0.78 -22.90 16.54
C CYS A 238 -0.17 -21.72 16.25
N THR A 239 -0.40 -21.40 14.97
CA THR A 239 -1.34 -20.35 14.53
C THR A 239 -2.77 -20.72 14.89
N VAL A 240 -3.16 -21.99 14.73
CA VAL A 240 -4.48 -22.52 15.12
C VAL A 240 -4.67 -22.43 16.64
N ALA A 241 -3.64 -22.76 17.42
CA ALA A 241 -3.69 -22.68 18.88
C ALA A 241 -3.84 -21.24 19.41
N ALA A 242 -3.27 -20.25 18.71
CA ALA A 242 -3.33 -18.84 19.09
C ALA A 242 -4.60 -18.11 18.58
N CYS A 243 -5.02 -18.35 17.34
CA CYS A 243 -6.09 -17.58 16.68
C CYS A 243 -7.47 -18.24 16.74
N GLY A 244 -7.54 -19.53 17.05
CA GLY A 244 -8.81 -20.27 17.17
C GLY A 244 -9.66 -19.81 18.35
N SER A 245 -10.96 -20.14 18.32
CA SER A 245 -11.86 -19.84 19.42
C SER A 245 -11.46 -20.62 20.70
N PRO A 246 -11.29 -19.97 21.87
CA PRO A 246 -10.78 -20.62 23.08
C PRO A 246 -11.58 -21.83 23.54
N GLN A 247 -12.91 -21.80 23.32
CA GLN A 247 -13.82 -22.91 23.65
C GLN A 247 -13.54 -24.18 22.83
N LEU A 248 -13.06 -24.03 21.60
CA LEU A 248 -12.78 -25.12 20.66
C LEU A 248 -11.32 -25.58 20.73
N VAL A 249 -10.37 -24.65 20.60
CA VAL A 249 -8.94 -24.99 20.49
C VAL A 249 -8.24 -25.22 21.83
N LYS A 250 -8.90 -24.84 22.93
CA LYS A 250 -8.52 -25.11 24.32
C LYS A 250 -7.02 -24.87 24.57
N PRO A 251 -6.56 -23.62 24.51
CA PRO A 251 -5.16 -23.28 24.81
C PRO A 251 -4.85 -23.69 26.26
N LEU A 252 -3.72 -24.36 26.48
CA LEU A 252 -3.37 -24.92 27.78
C LEU A 252 -2.41 -24.02 28.54
N ARG A 253 -1.30 -23.63 27.90
CA ARG A 253 -0.22 -22.86 28.53
C ARG A 253 0.67 -22.19 27.49
N TRP A 254 1.55 -21.32 27.96
CA TRP A 254 2.71 -20.86 27.20
C TRP A 254 3.80 -21.93 27.18
N GLY A 255 4.49 -22.06 26.05
CA GLY A 255 5.67 -22.92 25.88
C GLY A 255 6.75 -22.23 25.06
N ILE A 256 7.92 -22.85 24.97
CA ILE A 256 9.06 -22.28 24.23
C ILE A 256 9.40 -23.18 23.04
N ARG A 257 9.54 -22.56 21.87
CA ARG A 257 10.10 -23.18 20.66
C ARG A 257 11.28 -22.35 20.17
N GLY A 258 12.48 -22.94 20.15
CA GLY A 258 13.71 -22.17 19.89
C GLY A 258 13.90 -21.11 20.98
N LYS A 259 13.84 -19.82 20.61
CA LYS A 259 13.94 -18.67 21.54
C LYS A 259 12.60 -17.93 21.74
N GLN A 260 11.49 -18.50 21.29
CA GLN A 260 10.20 -17.79 21.24
C GLN A 260 9.14 -18.43 22.11
N ARG A 261 8.27 -17.58 22.69
CA ARG A 261 7.08 -18.01 23.45
C ARG A 261 5.92 -18.28 22.49
N ILE A 262 5.30 -19.44 22.63
CA ILE A 262 4.16 -19.89 21.81
C ILE A 262 3.00 -20.34 22.71
N ILE A 263 1.76 -20.17 22.22
CA ILE A 263 0.57 -20.75 22.88
C ILE A 263 0.49 -22.22 22.51
N VAL A 264 0.48 -23.08 23.52
CA VAL A 264 0.47 -24.53 23.36
C VAL A 264 -0.93 -25.07 23.65
N ASN A 265 -1.46 -25.85 22.72
CA ASN A 265 -2.64 -26.68 22.93
C ASN A 265 -2.30 -28.17 22.77
N ARG A 266 -3.23 -29.04 23.16
CA ARG A 266 -3.00 -30.49 23.15
C ARG A 266 -2.69 -31.04 21.75
N GLN A 267 -3.37 -30.53 20.71
CA GLN A 267 -3.18 -30.97 19.33
C GLN A 267 -1.76 -30.70 18.82
N LEU A 268 -1.19 -29.53 19.16
CA LEU A 268 0.20 -29.20 18.84
C LEU A 268 1.19 -30.13 19.55
N GLN A 269 0.96 -30.44 20.83
CA GLN A 269 1.84 -31.34 21.60
C GLN A 269 1.85 -32.76 21.02
N ILE A 270 0.69 -33.26 20.61
CA ILE A 270 0.55 -34.59 20.01
C ILE A 270 1.31 -34.66 18.67
N ALA A 271 1.12 -33.67 17.80
CA ALA A 271 1.81 -33.63 16.52
C ALA A 271 3.34 -33.60 16.68
N ASN A 272 3.85 -32.80 17.62
CA ASN A 272 5.28 -32.71 17.88
C ASN A 272 5.85 -33.99 18.52
N ALA A 273 5.11 -34.62 19.45
CA ALA A 273 5.51 -35.88 20.05
C ALA A 273 5.56 -37.02 19.03
N PHE A 274 4.65 -37.02 18.05
CA PHE A 274 4.65 -37.97 16.94
C PHE A 274 5.83 -37.74 15.98
N GLU A 275 6.15 -36.48 15.65
CA GLU A 275 7.35 -36.16 14.88
C GLU A 275 8.63 -36.65 15.58
N GLU A 276 8.72 -36.45 16.90
CA GLU A 276 9.82 -36.96 17.73
C GLU A 276 9.85 -38.50 17.74
N LEU A 277 8.70 -39.19 17.80
CA LEU A 277 8.64 -40.65 17.69
C LEU A 277 9.18 -41.15 16.34
N ILE A 278 8.85 -40.48 15.23
CA ILE A 278 9.41 -40.82 13.91
C ILE A 278 10.93 -40.62 13.91
N ALA A 279 11.41 -39.53 14.50
CA ALA A 279 12.84 -39.25 14.62
C ALA A 279 13.58 -40.32 15.43
N ASP A 280 13.00 -40.78 16.54
CA ASP A 280 13.54 -41.84 17.39
C ASP A 280 13.58 -43.19 16.67
N LEU A 281 12.53 -43.52 15.90
CA LEU A 281 12.44 -44.79 15.17
C LEU A 281 13.36 -44.84 13.95
N SER A 282 13.47 -43.75 13.19
CA SER A 282 14.31 -43.70 12.00
C SER A 282 14.71 -42.27 11.63
N PRO A 283 15.97 -41.87 11.88
CA PRO A 283 16.44 -40.51 11.59
C PRO A 283 16.59 -40.24 10.08
N THR A 284 16.71 -41.27 9.25
CA THR A 284 16.72 -41.16 7.78
C THR A 284 15.32 -40.93 7.24
N LEU A 285 14.31 -41.65 7.75
CA LEU A 285 12.92 -41.47 7.38
C LEU A 285 12.37 -40.12 7.86
N HIS A 286 12.74 -39.68 9.07
CA HIS A 286 12.42 -38.34 9.57
C HIS A 286 12.98 -37.24 8.65
N ARG A 287 14.26 -37.33 8.26
CA ARG A 287 14.88 -36.38 7.31
C ARG A 287 14.20 -36.39 5.94
N PHE A 288 13.78 -37.55 5.45
CA PHE A 288 13.07 -37.68 4.19
C PHE A 288 11.67 -37.02 4.26
N ILE A 289 10.88 -37.33 5.28
CA ILE A 289 9.56 -36.73 5.50
C ILE A 289 9.70 -35.22 5.66
N ARG A 290 10.67 -34.77 6.45
CA ARG A 290 10.92 -33.33 6.67
C ARG A 290 11.27 -32.62 5.36
N LYS A 291 12.18 -33.19 4.57
CA LYS A 291 12.56 -32.63 3.26
C LYS A 291 11.38 -32.60 2.28
N ASN A 292 10.51 -33.62 2.29
CA ASN A 292 9.34 -33.68 1.44
C ASN A 292 8.25 -32.70 1.89
N TYR A 293 8.05 -32.57 3.22
CA TYR A 293 7.14 -31.61 3.83
C TYR A 293 7.60 -30.17 3.61
N ASP A 294 8.90 -29.87 3.72
CA ASP A 294 9.41 -28.52 3.47
C ASP A 294 9.38 -28.17 1.96
N ARG A 295 9.47 -29.17 1.07
CA ARG A 295 9.43 -28.99 -0.40
C ARG A 295 8.02 -28.87 -0.98
N TYR A 296 7.07 -29.68 -0.50
CA TYR A 296 5.69 -29.74 -1.01
C TYR A 296 4.65 -29.25 0.00
N GLY A 297 5.10 -28.81 1.17
CA GLY A 297 4.25 -28.32 2.25
C GLY A 297 3.37 -27.20 1.77
N TYR A 298 2.09 -27.50 1.63
CA TYR A 298 1.08 -26.48 1.41
C TYR A 298 1.10 -25.57 2.63
N ASN A 299 1.38 -24.28 2.40
CA ASN A 299 1.50 -23.30 3.46
C ASN A 299 0.11 -22.96 4.05
N LEU A 300 -0.51 -23.92 4.75
CA LEU A 300 -1.81 -23.79 5.41
C LEU A 300 -1.79 -22.62 6.41
N SER A 301 -0.68 -22.43 7.14
CA SER A 301 -0.47 -21.28 8.02
C SER A 301 -0.64 -19.93 7.31
N LYS A 302 -0.31 -19.83 6.01
CA LYS A 302 -0.45 -18.60 5.20
C LYS A 302 -1.90 -18.26 4.84
N LYS A 303 -2.82 -19.24 4.86
CA LYS A 303 -4.25 -19.05 4.51
C LYS A 303 -5.16 -18.96 5.72
N ILE A 304 -4.70 -19.45 6.88
CA ILE A 304 -5.45 -19.46 8.13
C ILE A 304 -5.20 -18.13 8.85
N LYS A 305 -5.84 -17.06 8.37
CA LYS A 305 -5.73 -15.70 8.94
C LYS A 305 -6.97 -15.28 9.75
N THR A 306 -8.05 -16.07 9.72
CA THR A 306 -9.33 -15.75 10.37
C THR A 306 -9.69 -16.79 11.43
N ARG A 307 -10.38 -16.37 12.49
CA ARG A 307 -10.87 -17.27 13.56
C ARG A 307 -11.67 -18.46 13.01
N TRP A 308 -12.47 -18.23 11.96
CA TRP A 308 -13.20 -19.28 11.27
C TRP A 308 -12.28 -20.29 10.56
N ALA A 309 -11.28 -19.81 9.82
CA ALA A 309 -10.31 -20.69 9.17
C ALA A 309 -9.50 -21.49 10.21
N SER A 310 -9.10 -20.87 11.32
CA SER A 310 -8.37 -21.56 12.41
C SER A 310 -9.21 -22.66 13.05
N ASN A 311 -10.49 -22.37 13.29
CA ASN A 311 -11.44 -23.36 13.81
C ASN A 311 -11.68 -24.51 12.82
N LEU A 312 -11.84 -24.21 11.53
CA LEU A 312 -12.01 -25.23 10.49
C LEU A 312 -10.77 -26.12 10.38
N THR A 313 -9.57 -25.55 10.36
CA THR A 313 -8.33 -26.34 10.33
C THR A 313 -8.17 -27.18 11.60
N TYR A 314 -8.52 -26.66 12.77
CA TYR A 314 -8.51 -27.43 14.01
C TYR A 314 -9.38 -28.69 13.91
N ILE A 315 -10.59 -28.56 13.35
CA ILE A 315 -11.53 -29.67 13.13
C ILE A 315 -10.99 -30.65 12.09
N LEU A 316 -10.48 -30.16 10.95
CA LEU A 316 -9.90 -31.00 9.89
C LEU A 316 -8.67 -31.79 10.37
N MET A 317 -7.94 -31.27 11.36
CA MET A 317 -6.80 -31.93 11.97
C MET A 317 -7.18 -32.99 13.01
N LYS A 318 -8.44 -33.08 13.46
CA LYS A 318 -8.85 -34.06 14.49
C LYS A 318 -8.66 -35.52 14.08
N PRO A 319 -9.02 -35.95 12.85
CA PRO A 319 -8.73 -37.30 12.39
C PRO A 319 -7.24 -37.63 12.40
N LEU A 320 -6.39 -36.67 11.99
CA LEU A 320 -4.94 -36.82 12.02
C LEU A 320 -4.40 -36.87 13.45
N GLU A 321 -4.92 -36.05 14.36
CA GLU A 321 -4.59 -36.08 15.79
C GLU A 321 -4.86 -37.47 16.40
N TRP A 322 -5.99 -38.10 16.06
CA TRP A 322 -6.29 -39.46 16.51
C TRP A 322 -5.33 -40.50 15.92
N GLY A 323 -4.94 -40.38 14.65
CA GLY A 323 -3.92 -41.23 14.05
C GLY A 323 -2.56 -41.09 14.75
N PHE A 324 -2.14 -39.86 15.05
CA PHE A 324 -0.90 -39.60 15.80
C PHE A 324 -0.97 -40.17 17.22
N LEU A 325 -2.10 -40.02 17.91
CA LEU A 325 -2.31 -40.62 19.22
C LEU A 325 -2.25 -42.14 19.16
N LEU A 326 -2.90 -42.77 18.18
CA LEU A 326 -2.86 -44.22 18.00
C LEU A 326 -1.40 -44.69 17.89
N CYS A 327 -0.61 -44.07 17.02
CA CYS A 327 0.81 -44.40 16.85
C CYS A 327 1.62 -44.17 18.14
N LEU A 328 1.38 -43.08 18.86
CA LEU A 328 2.07 -42.81 20.12
C LEU A 328 1.74 -43.87 21.17
N TYR A 329 0.48 -44.28 21.29
CA TYR A 329 0.05 -45.28 22.27
C TYR A 329 0.48 -46.71 21.90
N THR A 330 0.68 -47.01 20.62
CA THR A 330 1.16 -48.34 20.19
C THR A 330 2.68 -48.48 20.27
N PHE A 331 3.44 -47.42 20.00
CA PHE A 331 4.90 -47.47 19.86
C PHE A 331 5.67 -46.77 20.99
N CYS A 332 5.01 -46.11 21.93
CA CYS A 332 5.66 -45.47 23.07
C CYS A 332 5.20 -46.11 24.40
N LEU A 333 6.15 -46.43 25.29
CA LEU A 333 5.87 -46.98 26.62
C LEU A 333 5.17 -45.96 27.55
N ARG A 334 5.43 -44.66 27.37
CA ARG A 334 4.86 -43.57 28.19
C ARG A 334 4.38 -42.41 27.31
N PRO A 335 3.28 -42.61 26.56
CA PRO A 335 2.84 -41.66 25.53
C PRO A 335 2.44 -40.30 26.12
N GLU A 336 1.70 -40.27 27.23
CA GLU A 336 1.24 -39.02 27.85
C GLU A 336 2.37 -38.18 28.46
N GLU A 337 3.42 -38.83 28.99
CA GLU A 337 4.61 -38.14 29.47
C GLU A 337 5.36 -37.48 28.30
N LYS A 338 5.47 -38.19 27.16
CA LYS A 338 6.08 -37.68 25.93
C LYS A 338 5.28 -36.52 25.31
N ILE A 339 3.95 -36.54 25.39
CA ILE A 339 3.11 -35.43 24.92
C ILE A 339 3.24 -34.22 25.86
N ARG A 340 3.18 -34.44 27.17
CA ARG A 340 3.19 -33.37 28.17
C ARG A 340 4.52 -32.61 28.20
N ARG A 341 5.65 -33.27 27.90
CA ARG A 341 6.98 -32.63 27.90
C ARG A 341 7.22 -31.66 26.75
N GLN A 342 6.40 -31.75 25.69
CA GLN A 342 6.58 -30.89 24.52
C GLN A 342 6.43 -29.42 24.89
N TYR A 343 7.41 -28.62 24.47
CA TYR A 343 7.49 -27.17 24.64
C TYR A 343 7.50 -26.70 26.10
N LEU A 344 7.90 -27.55 27.05
CA LEU A 344 8.21 -27.11 28.41
C LEU A 344 9.43 -26.19 28.39
N GLU A 345 9.45 -25.19 29.28
CA GLU A 345 10.65 -24.38 29.50
C GLU A 345 11.75 -25.31 30.04
N VAL A 346 12.85 -25.45 29.30
CA VAL A 346 14.08 -26.00 29.87
C VAL A 346 14.58 -24.94 30.84
N ARG A 347 14.32 -25.12 32.14
CA ARG A 347 15.05 -24.36 33.17
C ARG A 347 16.52 -24.74 33.01
N GLY A 348 17.31 -23.79 32.52
CA GLY A 348 18.77 -23.84 32.64
C GLY A 348 19.18 -23.83 34.10
#